data_AF-A0A2D9PR30-F1
#
_entry.id   AF-A0A2D9PR30-F1
#
_cell.length_a   1.000
_cell.length_b   1.000
_cell.length_c   1.000
_cell.angle_alpha   90.00
_cell.angle_beta   90.00
_cell.angle_gamma   90.00
#
_symmetry.space_group_name_H-M   'P 1'
#
loop_
_entity.id
_entity.type
_entity.pdbx_description
1 polymer ?
#
loop_
_entity_poly.entity_id
_entity_poly.type
_entity_poly.pdbx_seq_one_letter_code
_entity_poly.pdbx_strand_id
1 'polypeptide(L)'
;VFSVSSKHLFLTSVNIESLFMKNKSLFVGIGIGMLFGIGMVIGTVIGMKSNEQTDAFKIDGMVLKAAASDSSENFSMATGAVSDQAEGAFFLDTLTGDLQCIVPYARTGAFGGHFKTNVFNDLQVQRTKKPRLLMVTGNAQFIGNNRPGNSLVYIVDATTGNFAAYAVPWNRQLESTGRPQSAALVALKVGQARNITLGQ
;
A
#
# COMPACT_ATOMS: atom_id res chain seq x y z
N VAL A 1 1.95 -90.20 -19.18
CA VAL A 1 2.55 -90.75 -20.42
C VAL A 1 1.51 -90.65 -21.53
N PHE A 2 1.87 -89.96 -22.62
CA PHE A 2 1.14 -89.62 -23.87
C PHE A 2 -0.10 -88.70 -23.79
N SER A 3 -0.46 -87.84 -24.76
CA SER A 3 0.14 -87.02 -25.85
C SER A 3 -1.02 -86.62 -26.80
N VAL A 4 -0.85 -85.59 -27.66
CA VAL A 4 -1.59 -85.31 -28.94
C VAL A 4 -2.96 -84.60 -28.75
N SER A 5 -3.44 -83.61 -29.53
CA SER A 5 -2.95 -82.81 -30.68
C SER A 5 -3.93 -81.66 -30.98
N SER A 6 -3.37 -80.60 -31.57
CA SER A 6 -4.00 -79.48 -32.28
C SER A 6 -5.05 -79.89 -33.33
N LYS A 7 -6.10 -79.06 -33.50
CA LYS A 7 -6.96 -78.99 -34.71
C LYS A 7 -7.44 -77.55 -35.03
N HIS A 8 -6.95 -77.06 -36.17
CA HIS A 8 -7.65 -76.36 -37.27
C HIS A 8 -8.50 -75.09 -37.05
N LEU A 9 -7.87 -73.94 -37.38
CA LEU A 9 -8.20 -73.02 -38.48
C LEU A 9 -9.66 -72.98 -39.01
N PHE A 10 -10.35 -71.86 -38.82
CA PHE A 10 -11.43 -71.40 -39.72
C PHE A 10 -11.34 -69.88 -39.88
N LEU A 11 -11.00 -69.45 -41.10
CA LEU A 11 -10.94 -68.05 -41.54
C LEU A 11 -12.36 -67.56 -41.82
N THR A 12 -12.74 -66.41 -41.26
CA THR A 12 -13.86 -65.60 -41.77
C THR A 12 -13.30 -64.21 -42.05
N SER A 13 -13.23 -63.84 -43.33
CA SER A 13 -12.76 -62.53 -43.79
C SER A 13 -13.79 -61.46 -43.46
N VAL A 14 -13.52 -60.62 -42.47
CA VAL A 14 -14.30 -59.41 -42.23
C VAL A 14 -13.81 -58.33 -43.20
N ASN A 15 -14.72 -57.86 -44.05
CA ASN A 15 -14.48 -56.83 -45.07
C ASN A 15 -14.10 -55.48 -44.40
N ILE A 16 -12.81 -55.12 -44.42
CA ILE A 16 -12.24 -53.95 -43.74
C ILE A 16 -12.64 -52.61 -44.40
N GLU A 17 -13.10 -52.62 -45.65
CA GLU A 17 -13.39 -51.39 -46.40
C GLU A 17 -14.65 -50.63 -45.94
N SER A 18 -15.62 -51.30 -45.31
CA SER A 18 -16.88 -50.63 -44.90
C SER A 18 -16.78 -49.84 -43.58
N LEU A 19 -15.70 -50.01 -42.82
CA LEU A 19 -15.51 -49.35 -41.53
C LEU A 19 -14.94 -47.93 -41.66
N PHE A 20 -14.36 -47.59 -42.82
CA PHE A 20 -13.56 -46.37 -42.99
C PHE A 20 -14.37 -45.12 -43.40
N MET A 21 -15.66 -45.25 -43.72
CA MET A 21 -16.45 -44.13 -44.26
C MET A 21 -17.58 -43.61 -43.37
N LYS A 22 -17.80 -44.14 -42.17
CA LYS A 22 -18.94 -43.73 -41.34
C LYS A 22 -18.66 -42.57 -40.37
N ASN A 23 -17.40 -42.35 -39.93
CA ASN A 23 -17.11 -41.48 -38.79
C ASN A 23 -16.07 -40.37 -39.07
N LYS A 24 -16.07 -39.79 -40.28
CA LYS A 24 -15.16 -38.67 -40.62
C LYS A 24 -15.36 -37.43 -39.73
N SER A 25 -16.56 -37.22 -39.20
CA SER A 25 -16.88 -36.10 -38.30
C SER A 25 -16.33 -36.26 -36.87
N LEU A 26 -16.08 -37.48 -36.42
CA LEU A 26 -15.62 -37.76 -35.05
C LEU A 26 -14.12 -37.47 -34.89
N PHE A 27 -13.33 -37.68 -35.94
CA PHE A 27 -11.89 -37.37 -35.95
C PHE A 27 -11.61 -35.86 -36.09
N VAL A 28 -12.47 -35.11 -36.80
CA VAL A 28 -12.34 -33.65 -36.94
C VAL A 28 -12.63 -32.94 -35.60
N GLY A 29 -13.59 -33.43 -34.81
CA GLY A 29 -13.93 -32.85 -33.51
C GLY A 29 -12.81 -32.96 -32.47
N ILE A 30 -12.09 -34.09 -32.44
CA ILE A 30 -10.96 -34.31 -31.52
C ILE A 30 -9.77 -33.39 -31.86
N GLY A 31 -9.50 -33.17 -33.16
CA GLY A 31 -8.40 -32.31 -33.60
C GLY A 31 -8.57 -30.84 -33.21
N ILE A 32 -9.80 -30.31 -33.28
CA ILE A 32 -10.09 -28.92 -32.91
C ILE A 32 -10.09 -28.74 -31.38
N GLY A 33 -10.59 -29.72 -30.63
CA GLY A 33 -10.61 -29.68 -29.16
C GLY A 33 -9.22 -29.63 -28.51
N MET A 34 -8.22 -30.31 -29.09
CA MET A 34 -6.85 -30.30 -28.56
C MET A 34 -6.13 -28.94 -28.75
N LEU A 35 -6.45 -28.18 -29.80
CA LEU A 35 -5.85 -26.85 -30.04
C LEU A 35 -6.29 -25.81 -29.02
N PHE A 36 -7.56 -25.81 -28.62
CA PHE A 36 -8.06 -24.91 -27.58
C PHE A 36 -7.57 -25.28 -26.17
N GLY A 37 -7.36 -26.58 -25.90
CA GLY A 37 -6.82 -27.04 -24.62
C GLY A 37 -5.37 -26.59 -24.36
N ILE A 38 -4.52 -26.57 -25.38
CA ILE A 38 -3.11 -26.16 -25.24
C ILE A 38 -2.98 -24.63 -25.05
N GLY A 39 -3.81 -23.83 -25.71
CA GLY A 39 -3.80 -22.37 -25.57
C GLY A 39 -4.15 -21.86 -24.17
N MET A 40 -5.05 -22.55 -23.46
CA MET A 40 -5.45 -22.19 -22.08
C MET A 40 -4.35 -22.49 -21.05
N VAL A 41 -3.53 -23.51 -21.28
CA VAL A 41 -2.43 -23.90 -20.37
C VAL A 41 -1.24 -22.93 -20.48
N ILE A 42 -0.98 -22.36 -21.65
CA ILE A 42 0.10 -21.36 -21.82
C ILE A 42 -0.31 -20.01 -21.22
N GLY A 43 -1.59 -19.63 -21.34
CA GLY A 43 -2.11 -18.38 -20.75
C GLY A 43 -2.03 -18.32 -19.23
N THR A 44 -2.21 -19.45 -18.53
CA THR A 44 -2.09 -19.49 -17.06
C THR A 44 -0.64 -19.50 -16.58
N VAL A 45 0.30 -20.05 -17.35
CA VAL A 45 1.72 -20.09 -16.97
C VAL A 45 2.40 -18.73 -17.11
N ILE A 46 1.97 -17.87 -18.06
CA ILE A 46 2.54 -16.52 -18.24
C ILE A 46 1.84 -15.49 -17.33
N GLY A 47 0.56 -15.68 -17.00
CA GLY A 47 -0.17 -14.83 -16.03
C GLY A 47 0.31 -14.96 -14.58
N MET A 48 1.12 -15.97 -14.26
CA MET A 48 1.67 -16.18 -12.91
C MET A 48 2.97 -15.39 -12.63
N LYS A 49 3.48 -14.60 -13.58
CA LYS A 49 4.73 -13.81 -13.42
C LYS A 49 4.52 -12.33 -13.05
N SER A 50 3.47 -11.99 -12.32
CA SER A 50 3.34 -10.65 -11.71
C SER A 50 2.76 -10.65 -10.31
N ASN A 51 3.07 -11.68 -9.53
CA ASN A 51 2.99 -11.54 -8.07
C ASN A 51 4.39 -11.13 -7.61
N GLU A 52 4.66 -9.82 -7.62
CA GLU A 52 5.80 -9.29 -6.88
C GLU A 52 5.61 -9.74 -5.44
N GLN A 53 6.45 -10.68 -5.04
CA GLN A 53 6.63 -11.09 -3.67
C GLN A 53 7.23 -9.87 -2.95
N THR A 54 6.38 -8.97 -2.48
CA THR A 54 6.74 -8.07 -1.39
C THR A 54 7.08 -8.97 -0.22
N ASP A 55 8.35 -9.28 -0.07
CA ASP A 55 8.89 -9.87 1.14
C ASP A 55 8.50 -8.93 2.29
N ALA A 56 7.43 -9.31 2.99
CA ALA A 56 6.92 -8.61 4.13
C ALA A 56 7.99 -8.67 5.21
N PHE A 57 8.75 -7.59 5.31
CA PHE A 57 9.66 -7.30 6.41
C PHE A 57 8.87 -7.39 7.72
N LYS A 58 8.97 -8.55 8.40
CA LYS A 58 8.42 -8.73 9.74
C LYS A 58 9.32 -7.99 10.73
N ILE A 59 8.92 -6.77 11.09
CA ILE A 59 9.45 -6.12 12.30
C ILE A 59 8.87 -6.84 13.51
N ASP A 60 9.73 -7.61 14.17
CA ASP A 60 9.45 -8.22 15.46
C ASP A 60 9.44 -7.15 16.55
N GLY A 61 8.24 -6.86 17.06
CA GLY A 61 7.94 -6.61 18.48
C GLY A 61 8.60 -5.45 19.25
N MET A 62 9.61 -4.77 18.72
CA MET A 62 10.30 -3.67 19.41
C MET A 62 10.13 -2.37 18.64
N VAL A 63 9.07 -1.62 19.00
CA VAL A 63 8.81 -0.28 18.46
C VAL A 63 9.71 0.72 19.18
N LEU A 64 10.97 0.81 18.76
CA LEU A 64 11.81 1.96 19.10
C LEU A 64 11.21 3.19 18.39
N LYS A 65 10.35 3.92 19.08
CA LYS A 65 9.79 5.20 18.61
C LYS A 65 10.86 6.27 18.71
N ALA A 66 11.71 6.39 17.70
CA ALA A 66 12.58 7.54 17.57
C ALA A 66 11.85 8.60 16.73
N ALA A 67 11.39 9.66 17.37
CA ALA A 67 11.05 10.89 16.65
C ALA A 67 12.39 11.45 16.12
N ALA A 68 12.67 11.18 14.85
CA ALA A 68 13.81 11.74 14.15
C ALA A 68 13.31 12.94 13.34
N SER A 69 14.07 14.03 13.36
CA SER A 69 13.82 15.18 12.48
C SER A 69 15.12 15.56 11.80
N ASP A 70 15.06 15.75 10.49
CA ASP A 70 16.15 16.31 9.70
C ASP A 70 15.62 17.42 8.79
N SER A 71 16.49 18.35 8.43
CA SER A 71 16.12 19.49 7.59
C SER A 71 17.25 19.88 6.67
N SER A 72 16.89 20.11 5.42
CA SER A 72 17.68 20.77 4.40
C SER A 72 17.08 22.13 4.07
N GLU A 73 17.65 22.86 3.11
CA GLU A 73 17.15 24.18 2.73
C GLU A 73 15.73 24.17 2.14
N ASN A 74 15.38 23.11 1.40
CA ASN A 74 14.13 23.03 0.64
C ASN A 74 13.14 22.02 1.22
N PHE A 75 13.65 21.02 1.95
CA PHE A 75 12.82 19.97 2.52
C PHE A 75 13.20 19.71 3.97
N SER A 76 12.20 19.50 4.80
CA SER A 76 12.37 18.93 6.13
C SER A 76 11.56 17.66 6.26
N MET A 77 12.08 16.72 7.05
CA MET A 77 11.46 15.44 7.33
C MET A 77 11.42 15.22 8.83
N ALA A 78 10.32 14.65 9.32
CA ALA A 78 10.22 14.20 10.71
C ALA A 78 9.38 12.92 10.82
N THR A 79 9.63 12.09 11.83
CA THR A 79 8.83 10.89 12.11
C THR A 79 8.03 11.07 13.40
N GLY A 80 6.84 10.46 13.46
CA GLY A 80 6.01 10.52 14.66
C GLY A 80 5.03 9.36 14.74
N ALA A 81 4.80 8.85 15.96
CA ALA A 81 3.86 7.77 16.17
C ALA A 81 2.42 8.17 15.80
N VAL A 82 1.79 7.49 14.85
CA VAL A 82 0.40 7.74 14.48
C VAL A 82 -0.54 6.79 15.23
N SER A 83 -0.11 5.55 15.45
CA SER A 83 -0.83 4.59 16.28
C SER A 83 0.15 3.84 17.19
N ASP A 84 -0.33 2.78 17.84
CA ASP A 84 0.52 1.88 18.61
C ASP A 84 1.32 0.94 17.70
N GLN A 85 0.96 0.84 16.42
CA GLN A 85 1.53 -0.08 15.43
C GLN A 85 2.10 0.63 14.19
N ALA A 86 1.82 1.93 14.02
CA ALA A 86 2.20 2.69 12.84
C ALA A 86 2.91 4.01 13.21
N GLU A 87 3.96 4.32 12.46
CA GLU A 87 4.72 5.56 12.52
C GLU A 87 4.53 6.34 11.22
N GLY A 88 4.16 7.61 11.33
CA GLY A 88 4.04 8.50 10.19
C GLY A 88 5.36 9.17 9.87
N ALA A 89 5.68 9.26 8.59
CA ALA A 89 6.75 10.09 8.06
C ALA A 89 6.16 11.39 7.50
N PHE A 90 6.57 12.53 8.06
CA PHE A 90 6.16 13.86 7.68
C PHE A 90 7.22 14.49 6.77
N PHE A 91 6.77 15.11 5.68
CA PHE A 91 7.60 15.81 4.72
C PHE A 91 7.05 17.22 4.54
N LEU A 92 7.91 18.20 4.74
CA LEU A 92 7.59 19.62 4.53
C LEU A 92 8.44 20.14 3.39
N ASP A 93 7.78 20.63 2.34
CA ASP A 93 8.40 21.46 1.32
C ASP A 93 8.41 22.93 1.78
N THR A 94 9.59 23.52 1.97
CA THR A 94 9.74 24.89 2.45
C THR A 94 9.44 25.93 1.37
N LEU A 95 9.43 25.56 0.08
CA LEU A 95 9.16 26.45 -1.04
C LEU A 95 7.66 26.62 -1.27
N THR A 96 6.91 25.52 -1.24
CA THR A 96 5.45 25.51 -1.49
C THR A 96 4.63 25.59 -0.20
N GLY A 97 5.22 25.20 0.94
CA GLY A 97 4.52 25.06 2.21
C GLY A 97 3.68 23.79 2.28
N ASP A 98 3.85 22.84 1.35
CA ASP A 98 3.12 21.59 1.38
C ASP A 98 3.71 20.67 2.45
N LEU A 99 2.86 20.35 3.43
CA LEU A 99 3.14 19.37 4.47
C LEU A 99 2.36 18.09 4.15
N GLN A 100 3.09 16.99 4.04
CA GLN A 100 2.53 15.67 3.74
C GLN A 100 2.94 14.69 4.83
N CYS A 101 2.08 13.71 5.10
CA CYS A 101 2.33 12.61 6.02
C CYS A 101 1.95 11.30 5.34
N ILE A 102 2.89 10.36 5.27
CA ILE A 102 2.62 8.99 4.84
C ILE A 102 2.72 8.05 6.03
N VAL A 103 1.85 7.05 6.08
CA VAL A 103 1.81 6.09 7.18
C VAL A 103 1.80 4.67 6.62
N PRO A 104 2.84 3.86 6.88
CA PRO A 104 2.86 2.45 6.57
C PRO A 104 1.95 1.68 7.55
N TYR A 105 1.29 0.65 7.05
CA TYR A 105 0.55 -0.28 7.87
C TYR A 105 1.40 -1.51 8.16
N ALA A 106 1.75 -1.73 9.43
CA ALA A 106 2.55 -2.89 9.84
C ALA A 106 1.95 -4.23 9.39
N ARG A 107 0.61 -4.31 9.34
CA ARG A 107 -0.11 -5.54 8.96
C ARG A 107 0.04 -5.93 7.50
N THR A 108 0.04 -4.96 6.59
CA THR A 108 0.08 -5.21 5.14
C THR A 108 1.45 -4.94 4.52
N GLY A 109 2.35 -4.26 5.23
CA GLY A 109 3.63 -3.81 4.69
C GLY A 109 3.52 -2.70 3.64
N ALA A 110 2.32 -2.16 3.43
CA ALA A 110 2.04 -1.13 2.43
C ALA A 110 1.72 0.23 3.08
N PHE A 111 1.94 1.32 2.33
CA PHE A 111 1.51 2.66 2.74
C PHE A 111 0.00 2.81 2.54
N GLY A 112 -0.73 2.90 3.64
CA GLY A 112 -2.18 3.02 3.64
C GLY A 112 -2.67 4.40 4.07
N GLY A 113 -1.87 5.17 4.83
CA GLY A 113 -2.22 6.53 5.22
C GLY A 113 -1.51 7.57 4.37
N HIS A 114 -2.26 8.56 3.86
CA HIS A 114 -1.70 9.74 3.20
C HIS A 114 -2.48 10.99 3.55
N PHE A 115 -1.83 11.94 4.22
CA PHE A 115 -2.46 13.18 4.70
C PHE A 115 -1.67 14.39 4.22
N LYS A 116 -2.36 15.47 3.85
CA LYS A 116 -1.69 16.67 3.34
C LYS A 116 -2.35 17.97 3.80
N THR A 117 -1.57 19.02 3.97
CA THR A 117 -2.08 20.38 4.13
C THR A 117 -1.05 21.38 3.61
N ASN A 118 -1.45 22.62 3.38
CA ASN A 118 -0.52 23.69 3.06
C ASN A 118 -0.37 24.62 4.27
N VAL A 119 0.83 24.65 4.85
CA VAL A 119 1.09 25.35 6.12
C VAL A 119 1.11 26.86 5.95
N PHE A 120 1.27 27.38 4.74
CA PHE A 120 1.28 28.83 4.51
C PHE A 120 -0.09 29.46 4.76
N ASN A 121 -1.17 28.69 4.63
CA ASN A 121 -2.52 29.16 4.92
C ASN A 121 -2.67 29.50 6.41
N ASP A 122 -2.08 28.69 7.28
CA ASP A 122 -2.16 28.86 8.73
C ASP A 122 -1.05 29.77 9.28
N LEU A 123 0.16 29.68 8.73
CA LEU A 123 1.30 30.49 9.16
C LEU A 123 1.26 31.94 8.64
N GLN A 124 0.30 32.29 7.76
CA GLN A 124 0.18 33.63 7.16
C GLN A 124 1.49 34.11 6.52
N VAL A 125 2.24 33.20 5.91
CA VAL A 125 3.56 33.48 5.33
C VAL A 125 3.40 34.40 4.13
N GLN A 126 4.18 35.48 4.12
CA GLN A 126 4.25 36.39 2.97
C GLN A 126 5.02 35.70 1.83
N ARG A 127 4.33 35.36 0.74
CA ARG A 127 4.90 34.63 -0.42
C ARG A 127 6.07 35.35 -1.09
N THR A 128 6.27 36.64 -0.81
CA THR A 128 7.34 37.47 -1.36
C THR A 128 8.71 37.27 -0.68
N LYS A 129 8.77 36.57 0.46
CA LYS A 129 10.03 36.29 1.17
C LYS A 129 10.20 34.79 1.37
N LYS A 130 11.43 34.27 1.23
CA LYS A 130 11.73 32.86 1.53
C LYS A 130 11.48 32.61 3.03
N PRO A 131 10.49 31.78 3.41
CA PRO A 131 10.22 31.48 4.80
C PRO A 131 11.32 30.60 5.39
N ARG A 132 11.52 30.69 6.71
CA ARG A 132 12.47 29.82 7.43
C ARG A 132 11.67 28.88 8.30
N LEU A 133 11.21 27.79 7.73
CA LEU A 133 10.36 26.84 8.45
C LEU A 133 11.20 25.88 9.29
N LEU A 134 10.76 25.66 10.51
CA LEU A 134 11.24 24.62 11.42
C LEU A 134 10.11 23.63 11.62
N MET A 135 10.42 22.34 11.50
CA MET A 135 9.47 21.25 11.73
C MET A 135 10.00 20.31 12.79
N VAL A 136 9.15 19.99 13.76
CA VAL A 136 9.40 18.94 14.75
C VAL A 136 8.12 18.17 15.03
N THR A 137 8.25 16.92 15.43
CA THR A 137 7.13 16.08 15.86
C THR A 137 7.17 15.86 17.37
N GLY A 138 6.00 15.67 17.96
CA GLY A 138 5.86 15.29 19.36
C GLY A 138 4.80 14.23 19.56
N ASN A 139 4.92 13.46 20.65
CA ASN A 139 3.91 12.49 21.04
C ASN A 139 2.73 13.19 21.70
N ALA A 140 1.51 12.84 21.29
CA ALA A 140 0.28 13.32 21.91
C ALA A 140 -0.75 12.20 21.94
N GLN A 141 -1.07 11.71 23.13
CA GLN A 141 -2.10 10.68 23.30
C GLN A 141 -3.45 11.32 23.61
N PHE A 142 -4.25 11.51 22.57
CA PHE A 142 -5.63 11.95 22.71
C PHE A 142 -6.50 10.85 23.30
N ILE A 143 -7.54 11.24 24.04
CA ILE A 143 -8.54 10.34 24.63
C ILE A 143 -9.87 10.53 23.89
N GLY A 144 -10.61 9.43 23.67
CA GLY A 144 -11.92 9.46 23.02
C GLY A 144 -12.05 8.49 21.84
N ASN A 145 -13.28 8.32 21.35
CA ASN A 145 -13.61 7.32 20.32
C ASN A 145 -13.16 7.75 18.91
N ASN A 146 -13.25 9.05 18.60
CA ASN A 146 -12.83 9.62 17.32
C ASN A 146 -11.59 10.52 17.50
N ARG A 147 -10.54 9.93 18.06
CA ARG A 147 -9.30 10.64 18.39
C ARG A 147 -8.31 10.59 17.22
N PRO A 148 -7.57 11.68 16.96
CA PRO A 148 -6.52 11.69 15.96
C PRO A 148 -5.36 10.73 16.32
N GLY A 149 -4.35 10.69 15.46
CA GLY A 149 -3.14 9.92 15.67
C GLY A 149 -2.39 10.33 16.93
N ASN A 150 -1.52 9.45 17.41
CA ASN A 150 -0.78 9.61 18.67
C ASN A 150 0.41 10.61 18.55
N SER A 151 0.40 11.51 17.57
CA SER A 151 1.45 12.50 17.34
C SER A 151 0.90 13.82 16.82
N LEU A 152 1.69 14.86 17.08
CA LEU A 152 1.53 16.19 16.51
C LEU A 152 2.78 16.56 15.74
N VAL A 153 2.58 17.32 14.67
CA VAL A 153 3.65 18.00 13.95
C VAL A 153 3.53 19.51 14.18
N TYR A 154 4.60 20.08 14.71
CA TYR A 154 4.72 21.50 15.01
C TYR A 154 5.57 22.15 13.94
N ILE A 155 5.01 23.17 13.29
CA ILE A 155 5.69 23.98 12.30
C ILE A 155 5.81 25.40 12.83
N VAL A 156 7.00 25.98 12.74
CA VAL A 156 7.26 27.38 13.11
C VAL A 156 7.95 28.07 11.94
N ASP A 157 7.45 29.22 11.51
CA ASP A 157 8.24 30.13 10.69
C ASP A 157 9.16 30.94 11.60
N ALA A 158 10.45 30.63 11.57
CA ALA A 158 11.48 31.28 12.37
C ALA A 158 11.69 32.76 12.00
N THR A 159 11.18 33.23 10.85
CA THR A 159 11.25 34.64 10.46
C THR A 159 10.22 35.47 11.21
N THR A 160 8.94 35.08 11.16
CA THR A 160 7.83 35.81 11.77
C THR A 160 7.55 35.39 13.21
N GLY A 161 7.90 34.16 13.58
CA GLY A 161 7.50 33.51 14.83
C GLY A 161 6.08 32.95 14.79
N ASN A 162 5.41 32.94 13.64
CA ASN A 162 4.11 32.28 13.49
C ASN A 162 4.30 30.76 13.59
N PHE A 163 3.38 30.07 14.25
CA PHE A 163 3.40 28.62 14.38
C PHE A 163 2.03 27.99 14.14
N ALA A 164 2.06 26.72 13.75
CA ALA A 164 0.89 25.87 13.62
C ALA A 164 1.22 24.46 14.12
N ALA A 165 0.29 23.85 14.85
CA ALA A 165 0.37 22.48 15.31
C ALA A 165 -0.71 21.65 14.61
N TYR A 166 -0.33 20.57 13.94
CA TYR A 166 -1.25 19.71 13.20
C TYR A 166 -1.32 18.31 13.78
N ALA A 167 -2.52 17.73 13.72
CA ALA A 167 -2.80 16.35 14.04
C ALA A 167 -3.11 15.54 12.78
N VAL A 168 -2.78 14.24 12.82
CA VAL A 168 -3.16 13.29 11.79
C VAL A 168 -4.57 12.77 12.07
N PRO A 169 -5.58 13.02 11.21
CA PRO A 169 -6.92 12.45 11.39
C PRO A 169 -6.89 10.95 11.10
N TRP A 170 -6.76 10.13 12.15
CA TRP A 170 -6.47 8.71 12.00
C TRP A 170 -7.69 7.82 12.26
N ASN A 171 -8.05 7.00 11.28
CA ASN A 171 -9.05 5.95 11.43
C ASN A 171 -8.39 4.59 11.68
N ARG A 172 -8.46 4.13 12.94
CA ARG A 172 -7.89 2.84 13.38
C ARG A 172 -8.62 1.63 12.79
N GLN A 173 -9.88 1.76 12.40
CA GLN A 173 -10.63 0.67 11.74
C GLN A 173 -10.14 0.46 10.30
N LEU A 174 -9.76 1.54 9.61
CA LEU A 174 -9.17 1.44 8.27
C LEU A 174 -7.75 0.86 8.33
N GLU A 175 -6.96 1.24 9.34
CA GLU A 175 -5.66 0.61 9.64
C GLU A 175 -5.81 -0.90 9.89
N SER A 176 -6.73 -1.30 10.78
CA SER A 176 -6.93 -2.71 11.15
C SER A 176 -7.43 -3.56 9.99
N THR A 177 -8.20 -2.98 9.07
CA THR A 177 -8.68 -3.63 7.85
C THR A 177 -7.74 -3.43 6.66
N GLY A 178 -6.66 -2.66 6.80
CA GLY A 178 -5.65 -2.41 5.77
C GLY A 178 -6.17 -1.60 4.60
N ARG A 179 -7.26 -0.85 4.79
CA ARG A 179 -7.85 0.00 3.78
C ARG A 179 -7.13 1.34 3.72
N PRO A 180 -6.92 1.91 2.52
CA PRO A 180 -6.29 3.22 2.40
C PRO A 180 -7.16 4.30 3.06
N GLN A 181 -6.50 5.31 3.61
CA GLN A 181 -7.14 6.48 4.20
C GLN A 181 -6.37 7.75 3.80
N SER A 182 -7.11 8.78 3.41
CA SER A 182 -6.54 10.09 3.09
C SER A 182 -7.46 11.21 3.52
N ALA A 183 -6.86 12.30 4.00
CA ALA A 183 -7.55 13.51 4.44
C ALA A 183 -6.58 14.69 4.56
N ALA A 184 -7.10 15.87 4.87
CA ALA A 184 -6.26 17.00 5.23
C ALA A 184 -5.70 16.84 6.66
N LEU A 185 -4.45 17.25 6.90
CA LEU A 185 -3.95 17.39 8.28
C LEU A 185 -4.77 18.45 9.01
N VAL A 186 -5.09 18.22 10.28
CA VAL A 186 -6.00 19.07 11.05
C VAL A 186 -5.19 20.02 11.93
N ALA A 187 -5.30 21.33 11.70
CA ALA A 187 -4.68 22.34 12.56
C ALA A 187 -5.41 22.38 13.92
N LEU A 188 -4.69 22.07 15.00
CA LEU A 188 -5.21 22.14 16.37
C LEU A 188 -5.00 23.52 16.99
N LYS A 189 -3.88 24.16 16.68
CA LYS A 189 -3.53 25.48 17.19
C LYS A 189 -2.70 26.22 16.16
N VAL A 190 -3.04 27.49 15.96
CA VAL A 190 -2.28 28.46 15.18
C VAL A 190 -2.05 29.68 16.07
N GLY A 191 -0.89 30.32 15.96
CA GLY A 191 -0.58 31.51 16.75
C GLY A 191 0.82 32.06 16.52
N GLN A 192 1.28 32.92 17.43
CA GLN A 192 2.65 33.45 17.43
C GLN A 192 3.44 32.95 18.63
N ALA A 193 4.61 32.36 18.39
CA ALA A 193 5.48 31.80 19.42
C ALA A 193 6.03 32.87 20.37
N ARG A 194 6.08 34.14 19.93
CA ARG A 194 6.54 35.27 20.76
C ARG A 194 5.49 35.77 21.74
N ASN A 195 4.20 35.51 21.46
CA ASN A 195 3.06 35.96 22.25
C ASN A 195 2.05 34.81 22.35
N ILE A 196 2.45 33.72 23.01
CA ILE A 196 1.60 32.54 23.11
C ILE A 196 0.48 32.82 24.10
N THR A 197 -0.75 32.93 23.60
CA THR A 197 -1.95 32.86 24.42
C THR A 197 -2.54 31.45 24.31
N LEU A 198 -2.43 30.71 25.40
CA LEU A 198 -3.23 29.50 25.59
C LEU A 198 -4.64 30.01 25.90
N GLY A 199 -5.58 29.71 25.00
CA GLY A 199 -6.99 29.94 25.30
C GLY A 199 -7.40 28.99 26.43
N GLN A 200 -8.30 29.44 27.30
CA GLN A 200 -8.96 28.58 28.28
C GLN A 200 -9.74 27.45 27.60
#